data_AF-A0A6F8PN37-F1
#
_entry.id   AF-A0A6F8PN37-F1
#
_cell.length_a   1.000
_cell.length_b   1.000
_cell.length_c   1.000
_cell.angle_alpha   90.00
_cell.angle_beta   90.00
_cell.angle_gamma   90.00
#
_symmetry.space_group_name_H-M   'P 1'
#
loop_
_entity.id
_entity.type
_entity.pdbx_description
1 polymer ?
#
loop_
_entity_poly.entity_id
_entity_poly.type
_entity_poly.pdbx_seq_one_letter_code
_entity_poly.pdbx_strand_id
1 'polypeptide(L)' 'MQIQVKPIVTFAKEFAPQIGVKPEAIRRMIDRNFYELRDQGIVFNSKGKSRLVNPERFFEWYLS' A
#
# COMPACT_ATOMS: atom_id res chain seq x y z
N MET A 1 4.74 -6.96 -16.60
CA MET A 1 4.89 -5.97 -15.52
C MET A 1 5.75 -6.58 -14.42
N GLN A 2 6.90 -5.98 -14.10
CA GLN A 2 7.71 -6.41 -12.95
C GLN A 2 6.99 -5.99 -11.67
N ILE A 3 6.60 -6.96 -10.86
CA ILE A 3 5.98 -6.73 -9.56
C ILE A 3 7.07 -6.23 -8.60
N GLN A 4 7.16 -4.92 -8.42
CA GLN A 4 8.15 -4.32 -7.52
C GLN A 4 7.59 -4.28 -6.10
N VAL A 5 7.94 -5.30 -5.32
CA VAL A 5 7.51 -5.42 -3.92
C VAL A 5 8.21 -4.38 -3.06
N LYS A 6 7.49 -3.33 -2.66
CA LYS A 6 8.00 -2.25 -1.80
C LYS A 6 7.48 -2.40 -0.37
N PRO A 7 8.28 -2.11 0.67
CA PRO A 7 7.76 -1.98 2.02
C PRO A 7 6.67 -0.90 2.09
N ILE A 8 5.60 -1.14 2.86
CA ILE A 8 4.51 -0.16 3.03
C ILE A 8 5.05 1.18 3.56
N VAL A 9 6.05 1.14 4.43
CA VAL A 9 6.68 2.36 4.98
C VAL A 9 7.33 3.20 3.89
N THR A 10 8.05 2.57 2.96
CA THR A 10 8.69 3.26 1.84
C THR A 10 7.62 3.84 0.91
N PHE A 11 6.62 3.03 0.55
CA PHE A 11 5.50 3.47 -0.26
C PHE A 11 4.78 4.68 0.36
N ALA A 12 4.40 4.60 1.64
CA ALA A 12 3.68 5.68 2.31
C ALA A 12 4.50 6.97 2.37
N LYS A 13 5.82 6.90 2.49
CA LYS A 13 6.70 8.09 2.45
C LYS A 13 6.79 8.71 1.05
N GLU A 14 6.82 7.89 0.00
CA GLU A 14 6.88 8.35 -1.40
C GLU A 14 5.53 8.90 -1.87
N PHE A 15 4.43 8.24 -1.51
CA PHE A 15 3.09 8.53 -1.99
C PHE A 15 2.39 9.65 -1.23
N ALA A 16 2.44 9.62 0.11
CA ALA A 16 1.63 10.53 0.92
C ALA A 16 1.85 12.03 0.61
N PRO A 17 3.08 12.51 0.32
CA PRO A 17 3.30 13.89 -0.12
C PRO A 17 2.63 14.24 -1.45
N GLN A 18 2.48 13.29 -2.37
CA GLN A 18 1.92 13.53 -3.72
C GLN A 18 0.43 13.85 -3.67
N ILE A 19 -0.26 13.37 -2.64
CA ILE A 19 -1.70 13.59 -2.43
C ILE A 19 -2.00 14.44 -1.19
N GLY A 20 -0.97 15.07 -0.60
CA GLY A 20 -1.13 15.98 0.53
C GLY A 20 -1.56 15.32 1.85
N VAL A 21 -1.31 14.02 2.03
CA VAL A 21 -1.64 13.29 3.27
C VAL A 21 -0.39 12.92 4.07
N LYS A 22 -0.56 12.52 5.32
CA LYS A 22 0.54 12.03 6.16
C LYS A 22 0.84 10.56 5.86
N PRO A 23 2.12 10.13 5.82
CA PRO A 23 2.48 8.72 5.64
C PRO A 23 1.80 7.79 6.66
N GLU A 24 1.61 8.22 7.92
CA GLU A 24 0.90 7.40 8.91
C GLU A 24 -0.57 7.18 8.59
N ALA A 25 -1.23 8.12 7.90
CA ALA A 25 -2.62 7.94 7.49
C ALA A 25 -2.73 6.81 6.46
N ILE A 26 -1.84 6.79 5.47
CA ILE A 26 -1.74 5.71 4.48
C ILE A 26 -1.45 4.37 5.15
N ARG A 27 -0.51 4.33 6.10
CA ARG A 27 -0.22 3.09 6.85
C ARG A 27 -1.45 2.57 7.60
N ARG A 28 -2.11 3.44 8.38
CA ARG A 28 -3.32 3.06 9.14
C ARG A 28 -4.44 2.59 8.21
N MET A 29 -4.58 3.21 7.06
CA MET A 29 -5.57 2.82 6.06
C MET A 29 -5.29 1.44 5.47
N ILE A 30 -4.03 1.17 5.11
CA ILE A 30 -3.62 -0.15 4.63
C ILE A 30 -3.82 -1.21 5.72
N ASP A 31 -3.45 -0.92 6.97
CA ASP A 31 -3.63 -1.84 8.08
C ASP A 31 -5.12 -2.14 8.34
N ARG A 32 -6.00 -1.12 8.26
CA ARG A 32 -7.45 -1.27 8.43
C ARG A 32 -8.11 -2.07 7.32
N ASN A 33 -7.67 -1.90 6.08
CA ASN A 33 -8.23 -2.56 4.90
C ASN A 33 -7.36 -3.74 4.44
N PHE A 34 -6.49 -4.27 5.31
CA PHE A 34 -5.44 -5.22 4.92
C PHE A 34 -6.00 -6.46 4.22
N TYR A 35 -7.09 -7.03 4.72
CA TYR A 35 -7.67 -8.24 4.14
C TYR A 35 -8.26 -8.01 2.75
N GLU A 36 -8.94 -6.89 2.54
CA GLU A 36 -9.50 -6.49 1.24
C GLU A 36 -8.37 -6.22 0.23
N LEU A 37 -7.40 -5.40 0.63
CA LEU A 37 -6.23 -5.08 -0.20
C LEU A 37 -5.43 -6.35 -0.52
N ARG A 38 -5.38 -7.33 0.38
CA ARG A 38 -4.71 -8.62 0.14
C ARG A 38 -5.48 -9.46 -0.87
N ASP A 39 -6.81 -9.53 -0.75
CA ASP A 39 -7.67 -10.29 -1.66
C ASP A 39 -7.58 -9.76 -3.09
N GLN A 40 -7.47 -8.43 -3.25
CA GLN A 40 -7.25 -7.76 -4.54
C GLN A 40 -5.81 -7.85 -5.07
N GLY A 41 -4.89 -8.46 -4.31
CA GLY A 41 -3.48 -8.60 -4.68
C GLY A 41 -2.68 -7.30 -4.62
N ILE A 42 -3.11 -6.33 -3.81
CA ILE A 42 -2.45 -5.04 -3.63
C ILE A 42 -1.35 -5.16 -2.57
N VAL A 43 -1.66 -5.80 -1.43
CA VAL A 43 -0.73 -6.03 -0.31
C VAL A 43 -0.52 -7.51 -0.02
N PHE A 44 0.66 -7.87 0.48
CA PHE A 44 0.97 -9.24 0.88
C PHE A 44 1.81 -9.24 2.16
N ASN A 45 1.71 -10.31 2.95
CA ASN A 45 2.62 -10.55 4.06
C ASN A 45 3.84 -11.33 3.59
N SER A 46 5.02 -10.80 3.86
CA SER A 46 6.29 -11.48 3.63
C SER A 46 7.12 -11.44 4.91
N LYS A 47 7.47 -12.62 5.44
CA LYS A 47 8.25 -12.77 6.69
C LYS A 47 7.67 -11.96 7.87
N GLY A 48 6.35 -12.01 8.04
CA GLY A 48 5.65 -11.29 9.11
C GLY A 48 5.55 -9.77 8.94
N LYS A 49 6.00 -9.21 7.80
CA LYS A 49 5.87 -7.78 7.48
C LYS A 49 4.95 -7.59 6.28
N SER A 50 4.00 -6.68 6.40
CA SER A 50 3.12 -6.29 5.31
C SER A 50 3.92 -5.48 4.27
N ARG A 51 3.84 -5.90 3.00
CA ARG A 51 4.51 -5.29 1.84
C ARG A 51 3.48 -4.96 0.78
N LEU A 52 3.69 -3.84 0.10
CA LEU A 52 2.91 -3.46 -1.07
C LEU A 52 3.52 -4.10 -2.30
N VAL A 53 2.69 -4.77 -3.08
CA VAL A 53 3.12 -5.54 -4.26
C VAL A 53 2.74 -4.82 -5.54
N ASN A 54 1.63 -4.07 -5.53
CA ASN A 54 1.21 -3.27 -6.67
C ASN A 54 0.79 -1.85 -6.23
N PRO A 55 1.70 -0.85 -6.35
CA PRO A 55 1.38 0.54 -6.07
C PRO A 55 0.23 1.05 -6.95
N GLU A 56 0.26 0.78 -8.25
CA GLU A 56 -0.75 1.27 -9.22
C GLU A 56 -2.16 0.83 -8.82
N ARG A 57 -2.36 -0.44 -8.49
CA ARG A 57 -3.66 -0.93 -7.98
C ARG A 57 -4.07 -0.31 -6.65
N PHE A 58 -3.11 0.02 -5.79
CA PHE A 58 -3.43 0.75 -4.57
C PHE A 58 -3.96 2.15 -4.88
N PHE A 59 -3.37 2.84 -5.87
CA PHE A 59 -3.89 4.13 -6.32
C PHE A 59 -5.30 4.00 -6.91
N GLU A 60 -5.54 3.00 -7.76
CA GLU A 60 -6.85 2.73 -8.33
C GLU A 60 -7.90 2.48 -7.24
N TRP A 61 -7.59 1.63 -6.26
CA TRP A 61 -8.46 1.37 -5.12
C TRP A 61 -8.71 2.61 -4.26
N TYR A 62 -7.68 3.45 -4.05
CA TYR A 62 -7.77 4.64 -3.21
C TYR A 62 -8.58 5.79 -3.85
N LEU A 63 -8.56 5.88 -5.18
CA LEU A 63 -9.25 6.93 -5.95
C LEU A 63 -10.64 6.49 -6.46
N SER A 64 -10.98 5.21 -6.32
CA SER A 64 -12.31 4.67 -6.63
C SER A 64 -13.34 5.01 -5.57
#